data_AF-A0A3D8K3S3-F1
#
_entry.id   AF-A0A3D8K3S3-F1
#
_cell.length_a   1.000
_cell.length_b   1.000
_cell.length_c   1.000
_cell.angle_alpha   90.00
_cell.angle_beta   90.00
_cell.angle_gamma   90.00
#
_symmetry.space_group_name_H-M   'P 1'
#
loop_
_entity.id
_entity.type
_entity.pdbx_description
1 polymer ?
#
loop_
_entity_poly.entity_id
_entity_poly.type
_entity_poly.pdbx_seq_one_letter_code
_entity_poly.pdbx_strand_id
1 'polypeptide(L)'
;MVKAKTPRKVDSGAAVDQSEAEGQQLDVIAIQLKVSREARGLSVSQLHATTGIARTALHDYEAGRYKPGANEIRKLCDALGITPNKLLTGRDNPESPKTPLEEVFGTGSEHVQVMKAGQLILMLPPDERDAFYKLLLGLVSSRYPADKVREALEAMDLMAGILNAAVALKTDPDATIDVEHVRKHVAQVNPDLVSDERAEKVRKAREEKARTRSSE
;
A
#
# COMPACT_ATOMS: atom_id res chain seq x y z
N MET A 1 83.80 -0.95 -11.29
CA MET A 1 82.36 -1.28 -11.10
C MET A 1 81.54 -0.04 -11.50
N VAL A 2 80.87 -0.07 -12.64
CA VAL A 2 79.41 -0.35 -12.81
C VAL A 2 78.50 0.87 -12.53
N LYS A 3 78.02 1.41 -13.66
CA LYS A 3 76.73 2.05 -13.99
C LYS A 3 76.30 3.43 -13.45
N ALA A 4 76.02 4.27 -14.45
CA ALA A 4 75.10 5.40 -14.47
C ALA A 4 73.63 5.03 -14.14
N LYS A 5 72.85 6.02 -13.67
CA LYS A 5 71.44 6.25 -14.10
C LYS A 5 70.90 7.62 -13.65
N THR A 6 70.61 8.48 -14.63
CA THR A 6 69.73 9.66 -14.55
C THR A 6 68.24 9.21 -14.59
N PRO A 7 67.25 10.14 -14.64
CA PRO A 7 66.39 10.68 -13.58
C PRO A 7 64.97 10.01 -13.51
N ARG A 8 64.07 10.50 -12.64
CA ARG A 8 62.60 10.26 -12.73
C ARG A 8 61.85 11.46 -12.13
N LYS A 9 61.35 12.41 -12.93
CA LYS A 9 60.07 12.49 -13.67
C LYS A 9 58.83 12.69 -12.78
N VAL A 10 58.40 13.96 -12.78
CA VAL A 10 57.06 14.59 -12.78
C VAL A 10 55.84 13.66 -12.85
N ASP A 11 54.80 13.99 -12.06
CA ASP A 11 53.40 14.27 -12.46
C ASP A 11 52.53 14.32 -11.18
N SER A 12 51.95 15.46 -10.79
CA SER A 12 50.76 16.14 -11.33
C SER A 12 49.48 15.28 -11.23
N GLY A 13 48.48 15.79 -10.49
CA GLY A 13 47.19 15.12 -10.33
C GLY A 13 46.36 15.70 -9.21
N ALA A 14 45.67 16.81 -9.50
CA ALA A 14 44.50 17.24 -8.75
C ALA A 14 43.46 16.11 -8.73
N ALA A 15 42.99 15.72 -7.54
CA ALA A 15 41.85 14.84 -7.33
C ALA A 15 40.98 15.54 -6.27
N VAL A 16 40.13 16.46 -6.72
CA VAL A 16 38.72 16.21 -7.07
C VAL A 16 37.89 16.12 -5.80
N ASP A 17 37.18 17.24 -5.59
CA ASP A 17 35.93 17.40 -4.90
C ASP A 17 35.03 16.16 -5.05
N GLN A 18 34.84 15.44 -3.94
CA GLN A 18 34.01 14.24 -3.84
C GLN A 18 32.76 14.50 -2.97
N SER A 19 32.36 15.75 -2.75
CA SER A 19 31.27 16.05 -1.79
C SER A 19 29.89 16.32 -2.41
N GLU A 20 29.72 16.22 -3.73
CA GLU A 20 28.45 16.56 -4.40
C GLU A 20 27.63 15.37 -4.92
N ALA A 21 27.87 14.14 -4.46
CA ALA A 21 27.16 12.96 -4.99
C ALA A 21 26.72 11.90 -3.95
N GLU A 22 26.33 12.31 -2.74
CA GLU A 22 25.57 11.43 -1.84
C GLU A 22 24.08 11.62 -2.08
N GLY A 23 23.52 10.72 -2.89
CA GLY A 23 22.08 10.55 -3.06
C GLY A 23 21.41 10.45 -1.70
N GLN A 24 20.54 11.41 -1.45
CA GLN A 24 19.87 11.76 -0.21
C GLN A 24 19.34 10.53 0.55
N GLN A 25 20.18 10.00 1.46
CA GLN A 25 19.73 9.07 2.48
C GLN A 25 18.78 9.84 3.38
N LEU A 26 17.48 9.55 3.27
CA LEU A 26 16.45 10.22 4.06
C LEU A 26 16.72 10.00 5.55
N ASP A 27 17.18 11.04 6.25
CA ASP A 27 17.45 10.97 7.68
C ASP A 27 16.14 10.74 8.44
N VAL A 28 16.07 9.65 9.21
CA VAL A 28 14.90 9.27 10.00
C VAL A 28 14.51 10.39 10.96
N ILE A 29 15.50 11.06 11.57
CA ILE A 29 15.25 12.16 12.51
C ILE A 29 14.57 13.32 11.78
N ALA A 30 15.07 13.67 10.60
CA ALA A 30 14.53 14.75 9.78
C ALA A 30 13.07 14.49 9.39
N ILE A 31 12.78 13.26 8.93
CA ILE A 31 11.42 12.82 8.59
C ILE A 31 10.52 12.90 9.82
N GLN A 32 10.92 12.27 10.93
CA GLN A 32 10.07 12.16 12.11
C GLN A 32 9.82 13.50 12.77
N LEU A 33 10.81 14.40 12.77
CA LEU A 33 10.65 15.77 13.24
C LEU A 33 9.57 16.50 12.43
N LYS A 34 9.68 16.45 11.10
CA LYS A 34 8.72 17.11 10.21
C LYS A 34 7.31 16.53 10.35
N VAL A 35 7.19 15.20 10.31
CA VAL A 35 5.91 14.50 10.44
C VAL A 35 5.25 14.81 11.79
N SER A 36 6.00 14.75 12.89
CA SER A 36 5.46 15.01 14.22
C SER A 36 5.05 16.48 14.40
N ARG A 37 5.80 17.40 13.81
CA ARG A 37 5.46 18.83 13.80
C ARG A 37 4.16 19.08 13.03
N GLU A 38 4.03 18.52 11.83
CA GLU A 38 2.85 18.67 10.98
C GLU A 38 1.61 18.01 11.58
N ALA A 39 1.75 16.83 12.20
CA ALA A 39 0.67 16.15 12.91
C ALA A 39 0.10 16.98 14.07
N ARG A 40 0.93 17.86 14.67
CA ARG A 40 0.50 18.81 15.72
C ARG A 40 0.05 20.16 15.17
N GLY A 41 0.06 20.35 13.86
CA GLY A 41 -0.28 21.63 13.23
C GLY A 41 0.67 22.78 13.62
N LEU A 42 1.89 22.46 14.06
CA LEU A 42 2.85 23.47 14.48
C LEU A 42 3.64 24.01 13.28
N SER A 43 3.76 25.32 13.19
CA SER A 43 4.75 25.96 12.31
C SER A 43 6.15 25.86 12.93
N VAL A 44 7.19 25.98 12.10
CA VAL A 44 8.60 26.06 12.57
C VAL A 44 8.78 27.24 13.55
N SER A 45 8.08 28.35 13.33
CA SER A 45 8.12 29.51 14.24
C SER A 45 7.48 29.23 15.60
N GLN A 46 6.38 28.47 15.65
CA GLN A 46 5.78 28.04 16.92
C GLN A 46 6.65 27.02 17.63
N LEU A 47 7.24 26.06 16.90
CA LEU A 47 8.17 25.10 17.48
C LEU A 47 9.41 25.78 18.07
N HIS A 48 9.93 26.81 17.39
CA HIS A 48 10.98 27.68 17.91
C HIS A 48 10.57 28.34 19.22
N ALA A 49 9.38 28.95 19.28
CA ALA A 49 8.89 29.61 20.49
C ALA A 49 8.76 28.66 21.69
N THR A 50 8.34 27.41 21.45
CA THR A 50 8.16 26.41 22.51
C THR A 50 9.49 25.79 22.95
N THR A 51 10.42 25.54 22.03
CA THR A 51 11.67 24.80 22.30
C THR A 51 12.86 25.70 22.61
N GLY A 52 12.83 26.96 22.17
CA GLY A 52 13.97 27.88 22.18
C GLY A 52 15.07 27.52 21.18
N ILE A 53 14.88 26.52 20.31
CA ILE A 53 15.84 26.13 19.28
C ILE A 53 15.71 27.09 18.10
N ALA A 54 16.82 27.64 17.61
CA ALA A 54 16.81 28.61 16.50
C ALA A 54 16.08 28.07 15.26
N ARG A 55 15.30 28.93 14.58
CA ARG A 55 14.55 28.55 13.36
C ARG A 55 15.45 27.99 12.26
N THR A 56 16.66 28.51 12.12
CA THR A 56 17.67 28.02 11.19
C THR A 56 18.06 26.57 11.50
N ALA A 57 18.37 26.28 12.77
CA ALA A 57 18.69 24.93 13.23
C ALA A 57 17.52 23.95 13.02
N LEU A 58 16.28 24.36 13.32
CA LEU A 58 15.10 23.53 13.04
C LEU A 58 14.95 23.21 11.54
N HIS A 59 15.21 24.19 10.67
CA HIS A 59 15.18 23.98 9.23
C HIS A 59 16.31 23.06 8.76
N ASP A 60 17.50 23.15 9.35
CA ASP A 60 18.62 22.26 9.07
C ASP A 60 18.34 20.83 9.54
N TYR A 61 17.66 20.67 10.68
CA TYR A 61 17.24 19.37 11.21
C TYR A 61 16.18 18.72 10.32
N GLU A 62 15.13 19.45 9.92
CA GLU A 62 14.10 18.94 9.01
C GLU A 62 14.63 18.66 7.59
N ALA A 63 15.71 19.33 7.18
CA ALA A 63 16.38 19.06 5.92
C ALA A 63 17.39 17.91 6.00
N GLY A 64 17.67 17.38 7.20
CA GLY A 64 18.70 16.34 7.41
C GLY A 64 20.14 16.84 7.23
N ARG A 65 20.36 18.17 7.21
CA ARG A 65 21.71 18.76 7.09
C ARG A 65 22.50 18.66 8.39
N TYR A 66 21.81 18.66 9.53
CA TYR A 66 22.43 18.56 10.84
C TYR A 66 21.59 17.72 11.78
N LYS A 67 22.23 17.04 12.73
CA LYS A 67 21.55 16.21 13.72
C LYS A 67 21.45 16.94 15.07
N PRO A 68 20.27 16.97 15.71
CA PRO A 68 20.11 17.59 17.03
C PRO A 68 20.95 16.84 18.07
N GLY A 69 21.49 17.58 19.03
CA GLY A 69 22.14 17.01 20.21
C GLY A 69 21.12 16.44 21.20
N ALA A 70 21.61 15.79 22.26
CA ALA A 70 20.75 15.17 23.27
C ALA A 70 19.81 16.18 23.98
N ASN A 71 20.29 17.40 24.22
CA ASN A 71 19.48 18.46 24.83
C ASN A 71 18.38 18.95 23.90
N GLU A 72 18.68 19.11 22.62
CA GLU A 72 17.73 19.49 21.58
C GLU A 72 16.69 18.40 21.37
N ILE A 73 17.10 17.13 21.29
CA ILE A 73 16.21 15.97 21.21
C ILE A 73 15.20 16.00 22.36
N ARG A 74 15.65 16.20 23.60
CA ARG A 74 14.75 16.29 24.75
C ARG A 74 13.72 17.41 24.60
N LYS A 75 14.17 18.63 24.26
CA LYS A 75 13.29 19.79 24.07
C LYS A 75 12.28 19.57 22.94
N LEU A 76 12.72 18.95 21.84
CA LEU A 76 11.86 18.61 20.72
C LEU A 76 10.80 17.58 21.13
N CYS A 77 11.20 16.51 21.82
CA CYS A 77 10.30 15.50 22.34
C CYS A 77 9.26 16.08 23.30
N ASP A 78 9.66 16.99 24.20
CA ASP A 78 8.73 17.65 25.14
C ASP A 78 7.71 18.52 24.39
N ALA A 79 8.17 19.34 23.43
CA ALA A 79 7.29 20.22 22.64
C ALA A 79 6.38 19.45 21.68
N LEU A 80 6.88 18.37 21.10
CA LEU A 80 6.16 17.49 20.16
C LEU A 80 5.43 16.36 20.88
N GLY A 81 5.54 16.24 22.21
CA GLY A 81 5.02 15.16 23.05
C GLY A 81 5.10 13.79 22.39
N ILE A 82 6.28 13.48 21.86
CA ILE A 82 6.67 12.17 21.33
C ILE A 82 7.83 11.65 22.18
N THR A 83 8.07 10.34 22.15
CA THR A 83 9.24 9.77 22.83
C THR A 83 10.53 10.03 22.03
N PRO A 84 11.71 10.04 22.68
CA PRO A 84 12.99 10.05 21.96
C PRO A 84 13.12 8.89 20.97
N ASN A 85 12.58 7.71 21.31
CA ASN A 85 12.55 6.56 20.42
C ASN A 85 11.76 6.85 19.14
N LYS A 86 10.61 7.51 19.26
CA LYS A 86 9.81 7.89 18.09
C LYS A 86 10.59 8.82 17.16
N LEU A 87 11.30 9.79 17.72
CA LEU A 87 12.10 10.72 16.95
C LEU A 87 13.31 10.05 16.28
N LEU A 88 13.99 9.16 16.99
CA LEU A 88 15.24 8.54 16.53
C LEU A 88 15.02 7.34 15.61
N THR A 89 13.94 6.58 15.81
CA THR A 89 13.68 5.30 15.13
C THR A 89 12.36 5.25 14.36
N GLY A 90 11.50 6.27 14.50
CA GLY A 90 10.14 6.26 13.96
C GLY A 90 9.15 5.41 14.76
N ARG A 91 9.55 4.82 15.89
CA ARG A 91 8.72 3.93 16.71
C ARG A 91 8.73 4.36 18.18
N ASP A 92 7.57 4.44 18.81
CA ASP A 92 7.44 4.89 20.20
C ASP A 92 8.07 3.91 21.19
N ASN A 93 8.03 2.61 20.87
CA ASN A 93 8.69 1.57 21.64
C ASN A 93 9.36 0.55 20.70
N PRO A 94 10.70 0.61 20.49
CA PRO A 94 11.41 -0.34 19.64
C PRO A 94 11.42 -1.76 20.24
N GLU A 95 11.15 -1.88 21.54
CA GLU A 95 11.10 -3.13 22.31
C GLU A 95 9.69 -3.56 22.75
N SER A 96 8.62 -2.86 22.32
CA SER A 96 7.29 -3.45 22.49
C SER A 96 7.27 -4.73 21.66
N PRO A 97 6.98 -5.91 22.24
CA PRO A 97 6.75 -7.09 21.44
C PRO A 97 5.64 -6.70 20.48
N LYS A 98 5.97 -6.68 19.19
CA LYS A 98 4.99 -6.44 18.15
C LYS A 98 3.85 -7.39 18.47
N THR A 99 2.63 -6.89 18.58
CA THR A 99 1.52 -7.82 18.75
C THR A 99 1.59 -8.80 17.56
N PRO A 100 1.22 -10.09 17.73
CA PRO A 100 1.23 -11.03 16.59
C PRO A 100 0.46 -10.47 15.38
N LEU A 101 -0.54 -9.62 15.65
CA LEU A 101 -1.27 -8.85 14.65
C LEU A 101 -0.38 -7.83 13.91
N GLU A 102 0.42 -7.01 14.61
CA GLU A 102 1.34 -6.04 13.98
C GLU A 102 2.51 -6.69 13.25
N GLU A 103 2.95 -7.88 13.65
CA GLU A 103 3.94 -8.65 12.88
C GLU A 103 3.40 -9.09 11.54
N VAL A 104 2.19 -9.65 11.57
CA VAL A 104 1.56 -10.18 10.37
C VAL A 104 1.09 -9.02 9.49
N PHE A 105 0.40 -8.03 10.04
CA PHE A 105 -0.30 -6.99 9.28
C PHE A 105 0.41 -5.64 9.23
N GLY A 106 1.41 -5.38 10.08
CA GLY A 106 2.11 -4.09 10.14
C GLY A 106 3.19 -3.89 9.06
N THR A 107 3.39 -4.86 8.17
CA THR A 107 4.35 -4.79 7.06
C THR A 107 3.70 -5.12 5.72
N GLY A 108 3.89 -4.26 4.71
CA GLY A 108 3.42 -4.45 3.34
C GLY A 108 2.28 -3.53 2.90
N SER A 109 1.98 -3.51 1.60
CA SER A 109 0.86 -2.77 1.01
C SER A 109 -0.48 -3.34 1.44
N GLU A 110 -1.56 -2.56 1.28
CA GLU A 110 -2.93 -2.96 1.62
C GLU A 110 -3.31 -4.32 1.02
N HIS A 111 -3.00 -4.53 -0.26
CA HIS A 111 -3.24 -5.81 -0.93
C HIS A 111 -2.49 -6.98 -0.27
N VAL A 112 -1.24 -6.78 0.17
CA VAL A 112 -0.46 -7.82 0.86
C VAL A 112 -1.10 -8.13 2.21
N GLN A 113 -1.63 -7.14 2.92
CA GLN A 113 -2.33 -7.34 4.18
C GLN A 113 -3.62 -8.15 3.98
N VAL A 114 -4.38 -7.85 2.93
CA VAL A 114 -5.59 -8.61 2.54
C VAL A 114 -5.24 -10.06 2.21
N MET A 115 -4.16 -10.30 1.45
CA MET A 115 -3.69 -11.65 1.15
C MET A 115 -3.29 -12.43 2.41
N LYS A 116 -2.60 -11.78 3.35
CA LYS A 116 -2.25 -12.37 4.65
C LYS A 116 -3.49 -12.70 5.48
N ALA A 117 -4.49 -11.81 5.50
CA ALA A 117 -5.77 -12.06 6.18
C ALA A 117 -6.48 -13.27 5.56
N GLY A 118 -6.58 -13.33 4.24
CA GLY A 118 -7.17 -14.46 3.53
C GLY A 118 -6.46 -15.78 3.83
N GLN A 119 -5.12 -15.79 3.83
CA GLN A 119 -4.34 -16.98 4.17
C GLN A 119 -4.62 -17.47 5.60
N LEU A 120 -4.69 -16.56 6.58
CA LEU A 120 -5.01 -16.93 7.95
C LEU A 120 -6.42 -17.51 8.06
N ILE A 121 -7.41 -16.87 7.40
CA ILE A 121 -8.78 -17.38 7.37
C ILE A 121 -8.81 -18.79 6.77
N LEU A 122 -8.07 -19.08 5.69
CA LEU A 122 -8.01 -20.43 5.10
C LEU A 122 -7.39 -21.49 6.03
N MET A 123 -6.58 -21.09 7.01
CA MET A 123 -6.00 -22.00 8.01
C MET A 123 -6.98 -22.33 9.15
N LEU A 124 -8.09 -21.60 9.29
CA LEU A 124 -9.12 -21.91 10.29
C LEU A 124 -9.98 -23.11 9.86
N PRO A 125 -10.47 -23.92 10.81
CA PRO A 125 -11.51 -24.91 10.59
C PRO A 125 -12.77 -24.31 9.94
N PRO A 126 -13.53 -25.08 9.13
CA PRO A 126 -14.70 -24.56 8.41
C PRO A 126 -15.75 -23.89 9.31
N ASP A 127 -16.01 -24.46 10.48
CA ASP A 127 -16.94 -23.96 11.49
C ASP A 127 -16.48 -22.64 12.12
N GLU A 128 -15.19 -22.49 12.38
CA GLU A 128 -14.61 -21.23 12.87
C GLU A 128 -14.62 -20.14 11.80
N ARG A 129 -14.35 -20.50 10.53
CA ARG A 129 -14.44 -19.56 9.40
C ARG A 129 -15.84 -19.00 9.23
N ASP A 130 -16.86 -19.83 9.36
CA ASP A 130 -18.26 -19.40 9.26
C ASP A 130 -18.62 -18.39 10.35
N ALA A 131 -18.16 -18.62 11.58
CA ALA A 131 -18.35 -17.68 12.68
C ALA A 131 -17.65 -16.33 12.40
N PHE A 132 -16.42 -16.39 11.88
CA PHE A 132 -15.67 -15.19 11.49
C PHE A 132 -16.36 -14.40 10.38
N TYR A 133 -16.83 -15.07 9.31
CA TYR A 133 -17.53 -14.40 8.22
C TYR A 133 -18.84 -13.76 8.67
N LYS A 134 -19.58 -14.39 9.57
CA LYS A 134 -20.79 -13.79 10.17
C LYS A 134 -20.46 -12.52 10.95
N LEU A 135 -19.39 -12.54 11.74
CA LEU A 135 -18.93 -11.34 12.46
C LEU A 135 -18.52 -10.23 11.47
N LEU A 136 -17.71 -10.57 10.47
CA LEU A 136 -17.27 -9.64 9.44
C LEU A 136 -18.46 -9.01 8.70
N LEU A 137 -19.41 -9.84 8.24
CA LEU A 137 -20.62 -9.39 7.58
C LEU A 137 -21.47 -8.50 8.48
N GLY A 138 -21.58 -8.82 9.77
CA GLY A 138 -22.27 -7.99 10.76
C GLY A 138 -21.62 -6.62 10.91
N LEU A 139 -20.28 -6.56 10.97
CA LEU A 139 -19.53 -5.30 11.06
C LEU A 139 -19.71 -4.43 9.81
N VAL A 140 -19.70 -5.04 8.62
CA VAL A 140 -19.93 -4.33 7.35
C VAL A 140 -21.37 -3.84 7.26
N SER A 141 -22.34 -4.70 7.57
CA SER A 141 -23.77 -4.36 7.53
C SER A 141 -24.16 -3.29 8.54
N SER A 142 -23.40 -3.16 9.64
CA SER A 142 -23.57 -2.07 10.61
C SER A 142 -23.16 -0.70 10.05
N ARG A 143 -22.25 -0.67 9.07
CA ARG A 143 -21.63 0.57 8.55
C ARG A 143 -22.18 0.99 7.19
N TYR A 144 -22.82 0.09 6.45
CA TYR A 144 -23.29 0.32 5.10
C TYR A 144 -24.76 -0.09 4.94
N PRO A 145 -25.55 0.64 4.10
CA PRO A 145 -26.90 0.23 3.74
C PRO A 145 -26.92 -1.17 3.13
N ALA A 146 -27.94 -1.97 3.46
CA ALA A 146 -28.06 -3.35 3.00
C ALA A 146 -27.97 -3.49 1.47
N ASP A 147 -28.53 -2.52 0.73
CA ASP A 147 -28.52 -2.52 -0.74
C ASP A 147 -27.09 -2.42 -1.30
N LYS A 148 -26.25 -1.58 -0.70
CA LYS A 148 -24.84 -1.43 -1.11
C LYS A 148 -24.01 -2.66 -0.79
N VAL A 149 -24.26 -3.29 0.36
CA VAL A 149 -23.57 -4.52 0.74
C VAL A 149 -23.94 -5.64 -0.23
N ARG A 150 -25.23 -5.75 -0.57
CA ARG A 150 -25.73 -6.72 -1.56
C ARG A 150 -25.12 -6.49 -2.94
N GLU A 151 -25.14 -5.26 -3.45
CA GLU A 151 -24.51 -4.91 -4.74
C GLU A 151 -23.01 -5.25 -4.77
N ALA A 152 -22.30 -4.99 -3.68
CA ALA A 152 -20.87 -5.31 -3.57
C ALA A 152 -20.62 -6.83 -3.60
N LEU A 153 -21.45 -7.63 -2.91
CA LEU A 153 -21.37 -9.09 -2.94
C LEU A 153 -21.68 -9.64 -4.33
N GLU A 154 -22.71 -9.13 -4.99
CA GLU A 154 -23.07 -9.52 -6.37
C GLU A 154 -21.95 -9.21 -7.36
N ALA A 155 -21.30 -8.06 -7.22
CA ALA A 155 -20.13 -7.70 -8.03
C ALA A 155 -18.94 -8.64 -7.77
N MET A 156 -18.74 -9.07 -6.52
CA MET A 156 -17.71 -10.04 -6.15
C MET A 156 -17.99 -11.44 -6.71
N ASP A 157 -19.23 -11.92 -6.65
CA ASP A 157 -19.63 -13.22 -7.22
C ASP A 157 -19.43 -13.25 -8.74
N LEU A 158 -19.78 -12.15 -9.43
CA LEU A 158 -19.50 -12.01 -10.86
C LEU A 158 -17.99 -12.07 -11.15
N MET A 159 -17.18 -11.38 -10.35
CA MET A 159 -15.72 -11.37 -10.49
C MET A 159 -15.11 -12.76 -10.22
N ALA A 160 -15.58 -13.45 -9.19
CA ALA A 160 -15.15 -14.80 -8.84
C ALA A 160 -15.53 -15.81 -9.94
N GLY A 161 -16.72 -15.68 -10.53
CA GLY A 161 -17.16 -16.48 -11.68
C GLY A 161 -16.26 -16.29 -12.91
N ILE A 162 -15.89 -15.03 -13.22
CA ILE A 162 -14.95 -14.72 -14.31
C ILE A 162 -13.56 -15.30 -14.01
N LEU A 163 -13.07 -15.17 -12.78
CA LEU A 163 -11.76 -15.68 -12.39
C LEU A 163 -11.71 -17.21 -12.46
N ASN A 164 -12.76 -17.91 -11.99
CA ASN A 164 -12.87 -19.37 -12.09
C ASN A 164 -12.90 -19.84 -13.55
N ALA A 165 -13.63 -19.16 -14.43
CA ALA A 165 -13.63 -19.48 -15.86
C ALA A 165 -12.24 -19.25 -16.49
N ALA A 166 -11.54 -18.17 -16.13
CA ALA A 166 -10.20 -17.88 -16.62
C ALA A 166 -9.13 -18.85 -16.09
N VAL A 167 -9.26 -19.31 -14.84
CA VAL A 167 -8.40 -20.35 -14.26
C VAL A 167 -8.67 -21.69 -14.94
N ALA A 168 -9.93 -22.07 -15.17
CA ALA A 168 -10.28 -23.28 -15.90
C ALA A 168 -9.65 -23.32 -17.30
N LEU A 169 -9.76 -22.22 -18.07
CA LEU A 169 -9.15 -22.07 -19.40
C LEU A 169 -7.61 -22.10 -19.40
N LYS A 170 -6.96 -21.68 -18.31
CA LYS A 170 -5.50 -21.77 -18.15
C LYS A 170 -5.02 -23.17 -17.77
N THR A 171 -5.88 -23.97 -17.13
CA THR A 171 -5.51 -25.29 -16.60
C THR A 171 -5.78 -26.38 -17.65
N ASP A 172 -6.72 -26.16 -18.57
CA ASP A 172 -6.99 -26.99 -19.74
C ASP A 172 -7.47 -26.11 -20.92
N PRO A 173 -6.65 -25.91 -21.98
CA PRO A 173 -6.99 -25.07 -23.12
C PRO A 173 -8.05 -25.69 -24.05
N ASP A 174 -8.41 -26.96 -23.88
CA ASP A 174 -9.48 -27.65 -24.61
C ASP A 174 -10.73 -27.89 -23.73
N ALA A 175 -10.75 -27.33 -22.51
CA ALA A 175 -11.92 -27.35 -21.65
C ALA A 175 -13.09 -26.62 -22.34
N THR A 176 -14.03 -27.40 -22.85
CA THR A 176 -15.32 -26.88 -23.29
C THR A 176 -16.01 -26.31 -22.06
N ILE A 177 -16.18 -24.98 -22.04
CA ILE A 177 -17.02 -24.33 -21.04
C ILE A 177 -18.40 -24.98 -21.17
N ASP A 178 -18.81 -25.72 -20.14
CA ASP A 178 -20.15 -26.30 -20.08
C ASP A 178 -21.14 -25.15 -19.92
N VAL A 179 -21.61 -24.65 -21.07
CA VAL A 179 -22.49 -23.50 -21.18
C VAL A 179 -23.80 -23.75 -20.44
N GLU A 180 -24.24 -25.01 -20.32
CA GLU A 180 -25.41 -25.40 -19.54
C GLU A 180 -25.16 -25.24 -18.04
N HIS A 181 -23.98 -25.65 -17.56
CA HIS A 181 -23.60 -25.48 -16.16
C HIS A 181 -23.48 -24.00 -15.78
N VAL A 182 -22.83 -23.20 -16.63
CA VAL A 182 -22.70 -21.75 -16.43
C VAL A 182 -24.07 -21.07 -16.48
N ARG A 183 -24.93 -21.44 -17.44
CA ARG A 183 -26.30 -20.91 -17.54
C ARG A 183 -27.14 -21.22 -16.30
N LYS A 184 -27.03 -22.44 -15.76
CA LYS A 184 -27.71 -22.85 -14.53
C LYS A 184 -27.22 -22.06 -13.32
N HIS A 185 -25.92 -21.86 -13.19
CA HIS A 185 -25.35 -21.08 -12.09
C HIS A 185 -25.71 -19.59 -12.20
N VAL A 186 -25.63 -19.00 -13.40
CA VAL A 186 -26.04 -17.61 -13.64
C VAL A 186 -27.54 -17.42 -13.38
N ALA A 187 -28.39 -18.39 -13.72
CA ALA A 187 -29.82 -18.35 -13.42
C ALA A 187 -30.13 -18.41 -11.91
N GLN A 188 -29.28 -19.08 -11.12
CA GLN A 188 -29.42 -19.13 -9.66
C GLN A 188 -29.00 -17.82 -8.99
N VAL A 189 -27.96 -17.16 -9.52
CA VAL A 189 -27.40 -15.92 -8.96
C VAL A 189 -28.21 -14.70 -9.41
N ASN A 190 -28.63 -14.65 -10.68
CA ASN A 190 -29.44 -13.57 -11.22
C ASN A 190 -30.29 -14.06 -12.42
N PRO A 191 -31.57 -14.42 -12.19
CA PRO A 191 -32.42 -15.03 -13.21
C PRO A 191 -32.71 -14.10 -14.40
N ASP A 192 -32.65 -12.78 -14.21
CA ASP A 192 -32.92 -11.79 -15.28
C ASP A 192 -31.84 -11.79 -16.37
N LEU A 193 -30.62 -12.23 -16.05
CA LEU A 193 -29.53 -12.37 -17.02
C LEU A 193 -29.75 -13.51 -18.02
N VAL A 194 -30.64 -14.46 -17.71
CA VAL A 194 -30.95 -15.63 -18.53
C VAL A 194 -32.31 -15.50 -19.24
N SER A 195 -33.03 -14.39 -19.00
CA SER A 195 -34.34 -14.14 -19.59
C SER A 195 -34.30 -13.94 -21.10
N ASP A 196 -35.26 -14.57 -21.81
CA ASP A 196 -35.39 -14.49 -23.28
C ASP A 196 -35.65 -13.04 -23.76
N GLU A 197 -36.25 -12.22 -22.91
CA GLU A 197 -36.58 -10.82 -23.20
C GLU A 197 -35.32 -9.94 -23.38
N ARG A 198 -34.26 -10.22 -22.61
CA ARG A 198 -32.97 -9.53 -22.74
C ARG A 198 -32.19 -10.05 -23.95
N ALA A 199 -32.28 -11.34 -24.25
CA ALA A 199 -31.68 -11.93 -25.46
C ALA A 199 -32.30 -11.33 -26.74
N GLU A 200 -33.62 -11.10 -26.75
CA GLU A 200 -34.32 -10.46 -27.86
C GLU A 200 -33.93 -8.98 -28.03
N LYS A 201 -33.78 -8.24 -26.92
CA LYS A 201 -33.27 -6.86 -26.94
C LYS A 201 -31.84 -6.76 -27.49
N VAL A 202 -30.95 -7.67 -27.10
CA VAL A 202 -29.56 -7.71 -27.62
C VAL A 202 -29.53 -8.09 -29.10
N ARG A 203 -30.39 -9.01 -29.55
CA ARG A 203 -30.50 -9.38 -30.97
C ARG A 203 -30.98 -8.20 -31.82
N LYS A 204 -32.04 -7.50 -31.39
CA LYS A 204 -32.55 -6.30 -32.06
C LYS A 204 -31.48 -5.20 -32.14
N ALA A 205 -30.75 -4.95 -31.06
CA ALA A 205 -29.66 -3.96 -31.04
C ALA A 205 -28.48 -4.33 -31.96
N ARG A 206 -28.16 -5.63 -32.12
CA ARG A 206 -27.13 -6.08 -33.06
C ARG A 206 -27.57 -5.95 -34.52
N GLU A 207 -28.82 -6.27 -34.82
CA GLU A 207 -29.40 -6.11 -36.18
C GLU A 207 -29.46 -4.64 -36.60
N GLU A 208 -29.82 -3.74 -35.68
CA GLU A 208 -29.84 -2.30 -35.92
C GLU A 208 -28.44 -1.75 -36.19
N LYS A 209 -27.45 -2.18 -35.39
CA LYS A 209 -26.03 -1.79 -35.56
C LYS A 209 -25.39 -2.36 -36.84
N ALA A 210 -25.88 -3.51 -37.33
CA ALA A 210 -25.46 -4.09 -38.61
C ALA A 210 -26.06 -3.32 -39.81
N ARG A 211 -27.31 -2.84 -39.68
CA ARG A 211 -27.94 -2.00 -40.71
C ARG A 211 -27.27 -0.64 -40.86
N THR A 212 -26.90 0.01 -39.75
CA THR A 212 -26.20 1.30 -39.78
C THR A 212 -24.78 1.22 -40.35
N ARG A 213 -24.12 0.05 -40.26
CA ARG A 213 -22.79 -0.19 -40.85
C ARG A 213 -22.80 -0.56 -42.32
N SER A 214 -23.97 -0.90 -42.88
CA SER A 214 -24.13 -1.22 -44.31
C SER A 214 -24.62 -0.04 -45.14
N SER A 215 -24.86 1.12 -44.50
CA SER A 215 -25.33 2.37 -45.12
C SER A 215 -24.30 3.51 -45.09
N GLU A 216 -23.10 3.26 -44.57
CA GLU A 216 -21.89 4.10 -44.70
C GLU A 216 -20.93 3.48 -45.72
#